data_AF-H0GS07-F1
#
_entry.id   AF-H0GS07-F1
#
_cell.length_a   1.000
_cell.length_b   1.000
_cell.length_c   1.000
_cell.angle_alpha   90.00
_cell.angle_beta   90.00
_cell.angle_gamma   90.00
#
_symmetry.space_group_name_H-M   'P 1'
#
loop_
_entity.id
_entity.type
_entity.pdbx_description
1 polymer ?
#
loop_
_entity_poly.entity_id
_entity_poly.type
_entity_poly.pdbx_seq_one_letter_code
_entity_poly.pdbx_strand_id
1 'polypeptide(L)'
;MFNDTFSQKLSGVEGTGDYNLSNKDISWNIDRHRFKATKYNASDIVPPPNWMKKYPDGYTDENIPDIHDWEEFQVWMRTAAFPKFYKLALKNESAPLPKGKYEMNIELNYPISLFGGTKSFVLTTNGAIGGRNMSLGVLYLIVAGLCALFGIVFLVKLIFQPRTMGDHAYLNFDDGEEEDYENAHTENSTLREIL
;
A
#
# COMPACT_ATOMS: atom_id res chain seq x y z
N MET A 1 7.24 3.82 21.75
CA MET A 1 5.86 3.42 21.43
C MET A 1 4.96 4.63 21.59
N PHE A 2 4.01 4.84 20.69
CA PHE A 2 2.95 5.82 20.89
C PHE A 2 2.13 5.47 22.14
N ASN A 3 1.89 6.44 23.03
CA ASN A 3 1.30 6.19 24.35
C ASN A 3 0.22 7.20 24.74
N ASP A 4 -0.35 7.98 23.81
CA ASP A 4 -1.60 8.67 24.12
C ASP A 4 -2.70 7.62 24.33
N THR A 5 -3.52 7.80 25.36
CA THR A 5 -4.56 6.83 25.75
C THR A 5 -5.91 7.30 25.21
N PHE A 6 -6.53 6.50 24.34
CA PHE A 6 -7.88 6.76 23.85
C PHE A 6 -8.93 6.16 24.79
N SER A 7 -10.01 6.87 25.08
CA SER A 7 -11.15 6.28 25.78
C SER A 7 -11.76 5.15 24.94
N GLN A 8 -12.06 4.01 25.57
CA GLN A 8 -12.70 2.85 24.91
C GLN A 8 -14.20 3.06 24.62
N LYS A 9 -14.64 4.31 24.59
CA LYS A 9 -15.98 4.70 24.19
C LYS A 9 -15.96 6.09 23.57
N LEU A 10 -16.91 6.32 22.68
CA LEU A 10 -17.34 7.63 22.26
C LEU A 10 -18.50 8.02 23.17
N SER A 11 -18.29 9.02 24.02
CA SER A 11 -19.33 9.52 24.93
C SER A 11 -20.36 10.29 24.12
N GLY A 12 -21.63 9.88 24.20
CA GLY A 12 -22.71 10.58 23.51
C GLY A 12 -23.03 11.90 24.20
N VAL A 13 -23.27 12.94 23.40
CA VAL A 13 -23.60 14.30 23.88
C VAL A 13 -25.03 14.65 23.44
N GLU A 14 -25.71 15.52 24.20
CA GLU A 14 -27.04 16.07 23.84
C GLU A 14 -28.11 14.98 23.60
N GLY A 15 -28.15 13.95 24.46
CA GLY A 15 -29.13 12.85 24.35
C GLY A 15 -28.76 11.75 23.36
N THR A 16 -27.57 11.82 22.76
CA THR A 16 -26.97 10.71 22.01
C THR A 16 -26.50 9.63 22.98
N GLY A 17 -26.72 8.35 22.68
CA GLY A 17 -26.21 7.23 23.49
C GLY A 17 -24.70 7.01 23.30
N ASP A 18 -24.04 6.50 24.33
CA ASP A 18 -22.62 6.11 24.28
C ASP A 18 -22.38 4.99 23.26
N TYR A 19 -21.21 5.01 22.63
CA TYR A 19 -20.79 3.99 21.68
C TYR A 19 -19.47 3.35 22.11
N ASN A 20 -19.54 2.09 22.55
CA ASN A 20 -18.38 1.35 23.02
C ASN A 20 -17.47 0.93 21.87
N LEU A 21 -16.17 0.95 22.14
CA LEU A 21 -15.12 0.53 21.23
C LEU A 21 -14.23 -0.50 21.93
N SER A 22 -13.73 -1.47 21.19
CA SER A 22 -12.84 -2.50 21.69
C SER A 22 -11.41 -2.28 21.18
N ASN A 23 -10.43 -2.53 22.06
CA ASN A 23 -9.02 -2.64 21.70
C ASN A 23 -8.58 -4.09 21.46
N LYS A 24 -9.54 -5.02 21.32
CA LYS A 24 -9.30 -6.43 20.99
C LYS A 24 -9.51 -6.69 19.51
N ASP A 25 -8.78 -7.68 19.00
CA ASP A 25 -8.72 -8.05 17.58
C ASP A 25 -8.34 -6.88 16.66
N ILE A 26 -7.49 -5.97 17.15
CA ILE A 26 -6.95 -4.82 16.39
C ILE A 26 -5.62 -5.14 15.73
N SER A 27 -4.88 -6.10 16.28
CA SER A 27 -3.65 -6.65 15.70
C SER A 27 -3.98 -7.69 14.63
N TRP A 28 -2.98 -8.13 13.89
CA TRP A 28 -3.16 -9.26 12.98
C TRP A 28 -3.12 -10.57 13.74
N ASN A 29 -3.89 -11.55 13.28
CA ASN A 29 -3.95 -12.87 13.90
C ASN A 29 -2.55 -13.53 14.06
N ILE A 30 -1.70 -13.41 13.04
CA ILE A 30 -0.33 -13.94 13.09
C ILE A 30 0.54 -13.25 14.15
N ASP A 31 0.32 -11.98 14.45
CA ASP A 31 1.07 -11.30 15.49
C ASP A 31 0.64 -11.79 16.86
N ARG A 32 -0.67 -11.96 17.11
CA ARG A 32 -1.15 -12.59 18.35
C ARG A 32 -0.55 -13.99 18.54
N HIS A 33 -0.32 -14.73 17.46
CA HIS A 33 0.33 -16.02 17.54
C HIS A 33 1.83 -15.93 17.85
N ARG A 34 2.53 -14.90 17.36
CA ARG A 34 4.00 -14.74 17.51
C ARG A 34 4.42 -14.03 18.78
N PHE A 35 3.68 -13.01 19.19
CA PHE A 35 3.87 -12.34 20.47
C PHE A 35 3.37 -13.27 21.58
N LYS A 36 4.24 -13.57 22.54
CA LYS A 36 3.97 -14.46 23.68
C LYS A 36 4.36 -13.76 24.96
N ALA A 37 3.70 -14.14 26.05
CA ALA A 37 4.12 -13.76 27.39
C ALA A 37 5.60 -14.07 27.60
N THR A 38 6.30 -13.16 28.26
CA THR A 38 7.71 -13.32 28.56
C THR A 38 7.93 -14.50 29.52
N LYS A 39 9.11 -15.11 29.46
CA LYS A 39 9.58 -16.11 30.42
C LYS A 39 10.66 -15.56 31.36
N TYR A 40 11.02 -14.28 31.19
CA TYR A 40 11.94 -13.60 32.09
C TYR A 40 11.26 -13.29 33.41
N ASN A 41 12.04 -13.37 34.49
CA ASN A 41 11.63 -12.83 35.79
C ASN A 41 11.85 -11.32 35.81
N ALA A 42 11.10 -10.60 36.65
CA ALA A 42 11.21 -9.14 36.74
C ALA A 42 12.63 -8.65 37.11
N SER A 43 13.39 -9.45 37.86
CA SER A 43 14.77 -9.14 38.26
C SER A 43 15.76 -9.03 37.10
N ASP A 44 15.48 -9.72 35.98
CA ASP A 44 16.44 -9.88 34.89
C ASP A 44 16.24 -8.84 33.77
N ILE A 45 15.14 -8.07 33.84
CA ILE A 45 14.72 -7.14 32.82
C ILE A 45 14.34 -5.78 33.41
N VAL A 46 14.55 -4.73 32.63
CA VAL A 46 14.15 -3.37 33.00
C VAL A 46 13.27 -2.77 31.91
N PRO A 47 12.33 -1.88 32.26
CA PRO A 47 11.55 -1.16 31.25
C PRO A 47 12.45 -0.35 30.31
N PRO A 48 12.05 -0.16 29.04
CA PRO A 48 12.72 0.77 28.15
C PRO A 48 12.75 2.19 28.74
N PRO A 49 13.76 3.03 28.46
CA PRO A 49 13.91 4.35 29.08
C PRO A 49 12.68 5.27 28.94
N ASN A 50 11.98 5.22 27.80
CA ASN A 50 10.78 6.03 27.56
C ASN A 50 9.51 5.50 28.25
N TRP A 51 9.59 4.38 28.98
CA TRP A 51 8.47 3.77 29.71
C TRP A 51 8.56 3.99 31.21
N MET A 52 9.61 4.64 31.71
CA MET A 52 9.82 4.89 33.14
C MET A 52 8.66 5.66 33.80
N LYS A 53 7.93 6.52 33.07
CA LYS A 53 6.72 7.18 33.62
C LYS A 53 5.60 6.18 33.95
N LYS A 54 5.48 5.10 33.17
CA LYS A 54 4.49 4.02 33.38
C LYS A 54 4.97 3.01 34.42
N TYR A 55 6.27 2.78 34.49
CA TYR A 55 6.93 1.83 35.39
C TYR A 55 8.04 2.57 36.19
N PRO A 56 7.67 3.44 37.15
CA PRO A 56 8.64 4.30 37.85
C PRO A 56 9.65 3.50 38.67
N ASP A 57 9.19 2.42 39.31
CA ASP A 57 10.01 1.57 40.17
C ASP A 57 10.59 0.35 39.42
N GLY A 58 10.48 0.33 38.08
CA GLY A 58 10.89 -0.80 37.25
C GLY A 58 9.81 -1.88 37.10
N TYR A 59 10.23 -3.07 36.68
CA TYR A 59 9.34 -4.23 36.59
C TYR A 59 9.25 -4.99 37.91
N THR A 60 8.05 -5.46 38.24
CA THR A 60 7.74 -6.44 39.28
C THR A 60 6.99 -7.60 38.63
N ASP A 61 6.98 -8.78 39.26
CA ASP A 61 6.35 -9.97 38.66
C ASP A 61 4.84 -9.77 38.38
N GLU A 62 4.19 -8.84 39.06
CA GLU A 62 2.79 -8.47 38.85
C GLU A 62 2.56 -7.43 37.74
N ASN A 63 3.55 -6.58 37.46
CA ASN A 63 3.37 -5.43 36.57
C ASN A 63 3.98 -5.61 35.17
N ILE A 64 4.74 -6.70 34.96
CA ILE A 64 5.31 -7.03 33.65
C ILE A 64 4.16 -7.10 32.64
N PRO A 65 4.21 -6.30 31.56
CA PRO A 65 3.13 -6.29 30.58
C PRO A 65 3.10 -7.59 29.79
N ASP A 66 1.92 -8.21 29.69
CA ASP A 66 1.73 -9.32 28.76
C ASP A 66 1.59 -8.81 27.33
N ILE A 67 2.67 -8.92 26.56
CA ILE A 67 2.71 -8.52 25.16
C ILE A 67 1.86 -9.40 24.24
N HIS A 68 1.42 -10.58 24.70
CA HIS A 68 0.48 -11.42 23.96
C HIS A 68 -0.92 -10.79 23.91
N ASP A 69 -1.36 -10.22 25.02
CA ASP A 69 -2.70 -9.61 25.16
C ASP A 69 -2.70 -8.10 24.87
N TRP A 70 -1.52 -7.47 24.87
CA TRP A 70 -1.35 -6.05 24.59
C TRP A 70 -1.29 -5.77 23.07
N GLU A 71 -2.45 -5.81 22.42
CA GLU A 71 -2.53 -5.67 20.96
C GLU A 71 -2.08 -4.31 20.44
N GLU A 72 -2.23 -3.22 21.20
CA GLU A 72 -1.73 -1.89 20.83
C GLU A 72 -0.21 -1.90 20.68
N PHE A 73 0.50 -2.67 21.52
CA PHE A 73 1.93 -2.87 21.40
C PHE A 73 2.27 -3.60 20.10
N GLN A 74 1.54 -4.68 19.78
CA GLN A 74 1.74 -5.43 18.55
C GLN A 74 1.50 -4.56 17.30
N VAL A 75 0.43 -3.76 17.31
CA VAL A 75 0.13 -2.79 16.24
C VAL A 75 1.26 -1.78 16.06
N TRP A 76 1.86 -1.30 17.17
CA TRP A 76 3.01 -0.41 17.10
C TRP A 76 4.24 -1.08 16.51
N MET A 77 4.54 -2.30 16.95
CA MET A 77 5.73 -3.07 16.52
C MET A 77 5.71 -3.43 15.02
N ARG A 78 4.52 -3.53 14.40
CA ARG A 78 4.42 -3.68 12.94
C ARG A 78 4.72 -2.37 12.23
N THR A 79 5.98 -2.12 11.90
CA THR A 79 6.44 -0.87 11.28
C THR A 79 5.67 -0.51 10.00
N ALA A 80 5.35 0.77 9.83
CA ALA A 80 4.72 1.27 8.62
C ALA A 80 5.78 1.51 7.52
N ALA A 81 5.36 1.43 6.26
CA ALA A 81 6.25 1.64 5.11
C ALA A 81 6.59 3.13 4.86
N PHE A 82 5.75 4.05 5.34
CA PHE A 82 5.84 5.48 5.05
C PHE A 82 5.84 6.31 6.33
N PRO A 83 6.37 7.56 6.33
CA PRO A 83 6.41 8.43 7.50
C PRO A 83 5.02 8.95 7.93
N LYS A 84 4.04 8.97 7.01
CA LYS A 84 2.63 9.22 7.32
C LYS A 84 1.90 7.89 7.31
N PHE A 85 1.39 7.46 8.46
CA PHE A 85 0.79 6.15 8.63
C PHE A 85 -0.35 6.17 9.64
N TYR A 86 -1.24 5.18 9.52
CA TYR A 86 -2.29 4.92 10.51
C TYR A 86 -1.94 3.70 11.35
N LYS A 87 -2.40 3.71 12.59
CA LYS A 87 -2.35 2.60 13.54
C LYS A 87 -3.74 2.42 14.13
N LEU A 88 -4.28 1.21 14.06
CA LEU A 88 -5.59 0.91 14.62
C LEU A 88 -5.47 0.81 16.14
N ALA A 89 -6.24 1.62 16.87
CA ALA A 89 -6.28 1.59 18.32
C ALA A 89 -7.58 0.97 18.86
N LEU A 90 -8.70 1.25 18.18
CA LEU A 90 -10.04 0.91 18.64
C LEU A 90 -10.91 0.53 17.44
N LYS A 91 -11.81 -0.44 17.62
CA LYS A 91 -12.79 -0.84 16.61
C LYS A 91 -14.12 -1.26 17.24
N ASN A 92 -15.19 -1.23 16.46
CA ASN A 92 -16.45 -1.90 16.77
C ASN A 92 -17.03 -2.43 15.45
N GLU A 93 -17.27 -3.74 15.41
CA GLU A 93 -17.79 -4.46 14.25
C GLU A 93 -19.21 -4.98 14.48
N SER A 94 -19.75 -4.81 15.69
CA SER A 94 -21.02 -5.40 16.11
C SER A 94 -22.22 -4.48 15.88
N ALA A 95 -22.03 -3.16 15.93
CA ALA A 95 -23.11 -2.19 15.81
C ALA A 95 -22.73 -0.99 14.94
N PRO A 96 -23.65 -0.47 14.12
CA PRO A 96 -23.43 0.78 13.41
C PRO A 96 -23.36 1.96 14.39
N LEU A 97 -22.54 2.96 14.09
CA LEU A 97 -22.49 4.21 14.85
C LEU A 97 -23.68 5.12 14.42
N PRO A 98 -24.64 5.42 15.32
CA PRO A 98 -25.77 6.29 14.98
C PRO A 98 -25.32 7.73 14.68
N LYS A 99 -26.15 8.48 13.98
CA LYS A 99 -25.94 9.93 13.81
C LYS A 99 -26.13 10.62 15.15
N GLY A 100 -25.13 11.35 15.60
CA GLY A 100 -25.18 12.11 16.85
C GLY A 100 -23.89 12.88 17.10
N LYS A 101 -23.83 13.57 18.23
CA LYS A 101 -22.64 14.28 18.68
C LYS A 101 -21.92 13.39 19.70
N TYR A 102 -20.62 13.22 19.50
CA TYR A 102 -19.79 12.34 20.30
C TYR A 102 -18.54 13.07 20.76
N GLU A 103 -18.08 12.71 21.95
CA GLU A 103 -16.83 13.18 22.55
C GLU A 103 -15.85 12.00 22.69
N MET A 104 -14.62 12.20 22.22
CA MET A 104 -13.51 11.26 22.38
C MET A 104 -12.49 11.87 23.34
N ASN A 105 -12.29 11.23 24.49
CA ASN A 105 -11.32 11.68 25.47
C ASN A 105 -9.96 11.03 25.19
N ILE A 106 -8.93 11.86 25.07
CA ILE A 106 -7.57 11.42 24.74
C ILE A 106 -6.61 11.95 25.80
N GLU A 107 -5.94 11.06 26.50
CA GLU A 107 -4.88 11.41 27.44
C GLU A 107 -3.57 11.64 26.68
N LEU A 108 -3.00 12.84 26.78
CA LEU A 108 -1.84 13.25 26.00
C LEU A 108 -0.53 12.91 26.72
N ASN A 109 0.10 11.82 26.32
CA ASN A 109 1.34 11.31 26.90
C ASN A 109 2.53 11.27 25.91
N TYR A 110 2.26 11.45 24.61
CA TYR A 110 3.24 11.37 23.53
C TYR A 110 3.60 12.77 22.98
N PRO A 111 4.76 13.35 23.34
CA PRO A 111 5.14 14.69 22.90
C PRO A 111 5.51 14.71 21.41
N ILE A 112 4.94 15.66 20.65
CA ILE A 112 5.20 15.82 19.21
C ILE A 112 6.59 16.40 18.91
N SER A 113 7.19 17.09 19.87
CA SER A 113 8.55 17.65 19.75
C SER A 113 9.62 16.59 19.52
N LEU A 114 9.34 15.33 19.85
CA LEU A 114 10.26 14.21 19.71
C LEU A 114 10.51 13.80 18.25
N PHE A 115 9.58 14.10 17.34
CA PHE A 115 9.69 13.71 15.92
C PHE A 115 9.35 14.83 14.93
N GLY A 116 8.96 16.02 15.42
CA GLY A 116 8.74 17.21 14.59
C GLY A 116 7.55 17.11 13.63
N GLY A 117 6.56 16.26 13.94
CA GLY A 117 5.39 16.03 13.09
C GLY A 117 4.07 16.34 13.80
N THR A 118 2.97 15.86 13.20
CA THR A 118 1.63 15.97 13.75
C THR A 118 1.10 14.60 14.20
N LYS A 119 0.18 14.62 15.15
CA LYS A 119 -0.62 13.46 15.56
C LYS A 119 -2.10 13.79 15.41
N SER A 120 -2.89 12.82 14.98
CA SER A 120 -4.33 13.01 14.72
C SER A 120 -5.10 11.74 15.03
N PHE A 121 -6.33 11.89 15.51
CA PHE A 121 -7.30 10.82 15.64
C PHE A 121 -8.17 10.77 14.39
N VAL A 122 -8.37 9.59 13.82
CA VAL A 122 -9.18 9.38 12.62
C VAL A 122 -10.25 8.34 12.91
N LEU A 123 -11.50 8.73 12.75
CA LEU A 123 -12.65 7.83 12.77
C LEU A 123 -13.04 7.53 11.32
N THR A 124 -12.97 6.25 10.93
CA THR A 124 -13.26 5.82 9.55
C THR A 124 -14.01 4.50 9.54
N THR A 125 -14.76 4.27 8.47
CA THR A 125 -15.19 2.93 8.06
C THR A 125 -14.35 2.49 6.87
N ASN A 126 -14.23 1.17 6.66
CA ASN A 126 -13.52 0.62 5.51
C ASN A 126 -14.54 0.08 4.49
N GLY A 127 -14.30 0.35 3.21
CA GLY A 127 -14.95 -0.31 2.08
C GLY A 127 -14.08 -1.44 1.52
N ALA A 128 -14.44 -1.94 0.33
CA ALA A 128 -13.76 -3.07 -0.30
C ALA A 128 -12.25 -2.86 -0.54
N ILE A 129 -11.81 -1.62 -0.76
CA ILE A 129 -10.41 -1.26 -1.05
C ILE A 129 -9.72 -0.71 0.22
N GLY A 130 -10.37 -0.81 1.39
CA GLY A 130 -9.90 -0.21 2.64
C GLY A 130 -10.50 1.17 2.87
N GLY A 131 -9.67 2.19 3.09
CA GLY A 131 -10.13 3.55 3.37
C GLY A 131 -10.52 4.36 2.13
N ARG A 132 -10.82 5.65 2.33
CA ARG A 132 -11.09 6.60 1.25
C ARG A 132 -9.81 6.91 0.46
N ASN A 133 -9.58 6.18 -0.63
CA ASN A 133 -8.47 6.43 -1.56
C ASN A 133 -8.94 6.28 -3.01
N MET A 134 -8.94 7.40 -3.76
CA MET A 134 -9.37 7.42 -5.17
C MET A 134 -8.26 7.06 -6.16
N SER A 135 -7.01 6.90 -5.70
CA SER A 135 -5.85 6.70 -6.58
C SER A 135 -6.00 5.47 -7.48
N LEU A 136 -6.49 4.36 -6.92
CA LEU A 136 -6.71 3.14 -7.70
C LEU A 136 -7.80 3.35 -8.75
N GLY A 137 -8.94 3.96 -8.39
CA GLY A 137 -10.02 4.23 -9.35
C GLY A 137 -9.57 5.16 -10.49
N VAL A 138 -8.86 6.23 -10.16
CA VAL A 138 -8.31 7.17 -11.14
C VAL A 138 -7.28 6.48 -12.04
N LEU A 139 -6.41 5.63 -11.50
CA LEU A 139 -5.44 4.87 -12.29
C LEU A 139 -6.13 3.98 -13.33
N TYR A 140 -7.19 3.26 -12.93
CA TYR A 140 -7.98 2.46 -13.86
C TYR A 140 -8.63 3.30 -14.96
N LEU A 141 -9.17 4.49 -14.61
CA LEU A 141 -9.76 5.40 -15.61
C LEU A 141 -8.73 5.96 -16.58
N ILE A 142 -7.51 6.26 -16.12
CA ILE A 142 -6.41 6.70 -17.00
C ILE A 142 -6.06 5.59 -18.00
N VAL A 143 -5.86 4.36 -17.52
CA VAL A 143 -5.53 3.22 -18.39
C VAL A 143 -6.67 2.96 -19.37
N ALA A 144 -7.92 2.95 -18.91
CA ALA A 144 -9.09 2.78 -19.78
C ALA A 144 -9.19 3.90 -20.84
N GLY A 145 -8.91 5.16 -20.44
CA GLY A 145 -8.88 6.31 -21.33
C GLY A 145 -7.82 6.19 -22.42
N LEU A 146 -6.60 5.75 -22.05
CA LEU A 146 -5.52 5.50 -23.01
C LEU A 146 -5.88 4.36 -23.98
N CYS A 147 -6.41 3.24 -23.46
CA CYS A 147 -6.86 2.13 -24.30
C CYS A 147 -7.96 2.54 -25.28
N ALA A 148 -8.94 3.32 -24.83
CA ALA A 148 -10.01 3.84 -25.68
C ALA A 148 -9.47 4.82 -26.74
N LEU A 149 -8.56 5.73 -26.35
CA LEU A 149 -7.91 6.66 -27.27
C LEU A 149 -7.15 5.91 -28.38
N PHE A 150 -6.28 4.97 -28.02
CA PHE A 150 -5.54 4.18 -29.01
C PHE A 150 -6.47 3.29 -29.84
N GLY A 151 -7.53 2.74 -29.24
CA GLY A 151 -8.58 2.01 -29.96
C GLY A 151 -9.24 2.86 -31.06
N ILE A 152 -9.59 4.12 -30.74
CA ILE A 152 -10.16 5.06 -31.72
C ILE A 152 -9.13 5.44 -32.78
N VAL A 153 -7.89 5.77 -32.39
CA VAL A 153 -6.83 6.13 -33.34
C VAL A 153 -6.56 5.00 -34.32
N PHE A 154 -6.47 3.75 -33.85
CA PHE A 154 -6.29 2.59 -34.71
C PHE A 154 -7.50 2.36 -35.59
N LEU A 155 -8.73 2.47 -35.06
CA LEU A 155 -9.94 2.34 -35.86
C LEU A 155 -10.02 3.38 -36.98
N VAL A 156 -9.72 4.65 -36.68
CA VAL A 156 -9.63 5.74 -37.66
C VAL A 156 -8.58 5.41 -38.72
N LYS A 157 -7.37 5.01 -38.30
CA LYS A 157 -6.30 4.62 -39.24
C LYS A 157 -6.72 3.45 -40.14
N LEU A 158 -7.39 2.44 -39.60
CA LEU A 158 -7.87 1.28 -40.36
C LEU A 158 -8.91 1.67 -41.43
N ILE A 159 -9.79 2.63 -41.12
CA ILE A 159 -10.81 3.10 -42.07
C ILE A 159 -10.19 3.98 -43.17
N PHE A 160 -9.28 4.90 -42.81
CA PHE A 160 -8.68 5.83 -43.79
C PHE A 160 -7.50 5.25 -44.56
N GLN A 161 -6.79 4.27 -44.01
CA GLN A 161 -5.68 3.56 -44.66
C GLN A 161 -5.92 2.03 -44.60
N PRO A 162 -6.95 1.52 -45.30
CA PRO A 162 -7.22 0.09 -45.34
C PRO A 162 -6.07 -0.63 -46.06
N ARG A 163 -5.38 -1.54 -45.36
CA ARG A 163 -4.38 -2.42 -45.93
C ARG A 163 -4.98 -3.81 -46.10
N THR A 164 -4.76 -4.42 -47.27
CA THR A 164 -5.09 -5.82 -47.55
C THR A 164 -4.27 -6.74 -46.64
N MET A 165 -4.94 -7.66 -45.94
CA MET A 165 -4.24 -8.66 -45.12
C MET A 165 -3.45 -9.61 -46.03
N GLY A 166 -2.16 -9.82 -45.75
CA GLY A 166 -1.32 -10.75 -46.51
C GLY A 166 -0.70 -10.22 -47.80
N ASP A 167 -0.64 -8.90 -48.00
CA ASP A 167 0.02 -8.31 -49.17
C ASP A 167 1.55 -8.53 -49.16
N HIS A 168 2.02 -9.33 -50.13
CA HIS A 168 3.43 -9.69 -50.31
C HIS A 168 4.29 -8.54 -50.86
N ALA A 169 3.69 -7.43 -51.30
CA ALA A 169 4.42 -6.26 -51.83
C ALA A 169 5.36 -5.59 -50.82
N TYR A 170 5.21 -5.90 -49.52
CA TYR A 170 6.08 -5.40 -48.44
C TYR A 170 7.01 -6.47 -47.88
N LEU A 171 7.05 -7.66 -48.49
CA LEU A 171 8.07 -8.65 -48.19
C LEU A 171 9.32 -8.26 -48.96
N ASN A 172 10.29 -7.67 -48.26
CA ASN A 172 11.59 -7.41 -48.84
C ASN A 172 12.39 -8.72 -48.77
N PHE A 173 12.47 -9.40 -49.90
CA PHE A 173 13.48 -10.43 -50.11
C PHE A 173 14.69 -9.68 -50.63
N ASP A 174 15.77 -9.69 -49.85
CA ASP A 174 17.04 -9.12 -50.28
C ASP A 174 17.50 -9.91 -51.52
N ASP A 175 17.45 -9.30 -52.71
CA ASP A 175 17.87 -9.91 -53.98
C ASP A 175 19.41 -10.00 -54.01
N GLY A 176 19.97 -10.80 -53.12
CA GLY A 176 21.41 -11.01 -52.98
C GLY A 176 21.99 -12.08 -53.91
N GLU A 177 21.47 -12.25 -55.14
CA GLU A 177 22.01 -13.22 -56.11
C GLU A 177 21.89 -12.79 -57.60
N GLU A 178 21.90 -11.50 -57.94
CA GLU A 178 22.00 -11.06 -59.35
C GLU A 178 23.35 -10.45 -59.77
N GLU A 179 24.28 -10.18 -58.85
CA GLU A 179 25.61 -9.62 -59.20
C GLU A 179 26.64 -10.64 -59.75
N ASP A 180 26.38 -11.95 -59.66
CA ASP A 180 27.35 -12.98 -60.09
C ASP A 180 27.22 -13.42 -61.56
N TYR A 181 26.15 -13.05 -62.27
CA TYR A 181 25.95 -13.46 -63.68
C TYR A 181 26.50 -12.46 -64.71
N GLU A 182 26.63 -11.17 -64.36
CA GLU A 182 27.09 -10.13 -65.29
C GLU A 182 28.62 -10.09 -65.43
N ASN A 183 29.34 -10.49 -64.38
CA ASN A 183 30.82 -10.57 -64.41
C ASN A 183 31.35 -11.80 -65.15
N ALA A 184 30.58 -12.90 -65.23
CA ALA A 184 31.00 -14.10 -65.96
C ALA A 184 30.88 -13.97 -67.49
N HIS A 185 30.06 -13.04 -68.00
CA HIS A 185 29.86 -12.87 -69.45
C HIS A 185 30.81 -11.83 -70.07
N THR A 186 31.29 -10.88 -69.27
CA THR A 186 32.20 -9.81 -69.74
C THR A 186 33.63 -10.32 -69.97
N GLU A 187 34.06 -11.37 -69.26
CA GLU A 187 35.41 -11.93 -69.43
C GLU A 187 35.61 -12.66 -70.77
N ASN A 188 34.54 -13.24 -71.36
CA ASN A 188 34.63 -14.03 -72.59
C ASN A 188 34.51 -13.20 -73.89
N SER A 189 34.15 -11.92 -73.81
CA SER A 189 33.88 -11.06 -74.99
C SER A 189 35.13 -10.32 -75.51
N THR A 190 36.18 -10.18 -74.70
CA THR A 190 37.35 -9.32 -75.03
C THR A 190 38.40 -9.97 -75.94
N LEU A 191 38.16 -11.18 -76.47
CA LEU A 191 39.19 -11.98 -77.16
C LEU A 191 39.01 -12.19 -78.68
N ARG A 192 38.23 -11.38 -79.41
CA ARG A 192 38.21 -11.45 -80.89
C ARG A 192 38.15 -10.08 -81.59
N GLU A 193 39.19 -9.87 -82.38
CA GLU A 193 39.35 -8.97 -83.55
C GLU A 193 39.99 -7.59 -83.36
N ILE A 194 41.31 -7.61 -83.62
CA ILE A 194 42.16 -6.58 -84.19
C ILE A 194 42.01 -6.64 -85.72
N LEU A 195 41.59 -5.52 -86.35
CA LEU A 195 42.19 -4.87 -87.53
C LEU A 195 41.35 -3.65 -87.94
#